data_AF-A0A6V7WMT3-F1
#
_entry.id   AF-A0A6V7WMT3-F1
#
_cell.length_a   1.000
_cell.length_b   1.000
_cell.length_c   1.000
_cell.angle_alpha   90.00
_cell.angle_beta   90.00
_cell.angle_gamma   90.00
#
_symmetry.space_group_name_H-M   'P 1'
#
loop_
_entity.id
_entity.type
_entity.pdbx_description
1 polymer ?
#
loop_
_entity_poly.entity_id
_entity_poly.type
_entity_poly.pdbx_seq_one_letter_code
_entity_poly.pdbx_strand_id
1 'polypeptide(L)'
;MTVIAGLFEVTATDVVLLILFIYVVYKLFFKKHPVIEPPTQEKVYQVEKRDMTVEELKGYNGVENERIYMALNGNIYDVTRGKDFYGPQGAYGALAGHDATRALGTMNIKLVKDKYDDHTGMTADDLEEAKEWEQRLSFKYPLVGRLLAPGSQQKWKRKWKNLKKKFKKHLRNDLII
;
A
#
# COMPACT_ATOMS: atom_id res chain seq x y z
N MET A 1 24.65 -37.75 -55.04
CA MET A 1 23.56 -37.97 -54.06
C MET A 1 24.12 -37.58 -52.70
N THR A 2 23.69 -36.43 -52.21
CA THR A 2 24.29 -35.60 -51.16
C THR A 2 23.96 -36.07 -49.73
N VAL A 3 25.01 -36.10 -48.90
CA VAL A 3 25.11 -35.77 -47.46
C VAL A 3 23.91 -36.07 -46.54
N ILE A 4 23.99 -37.15 -45.75
CA ILE A 4 23.17 -37.34 -44.52
C ILE A 4 23.96 -38.06 -43.41
N ALA A 5 25.19 -37.62 -43.12
CA ALA A 5 26.02 -38.23 -42.06
C ALA A 5 26.69 -37.17 -41.18
N GLY A 6 25.88 -36.28 -40.58
CA GLY A 6 26.39 -35.23 -39.70
C GLY A 6 25.38 -34.69 -38.70
N LEU A 7 24.37 -35.49 -38.33
CA LEU A 7 23.42 -35.09 -37.29
C LEU A 7 23.79 -35.83 -35.99
N PHE A 8 24.31 -35.07 -35.02
CA PHE A 8 24.49 -35.42 -33.61
C PHE A 8 25.64 -36.37 -33.24
N GLU A 9 26.88 -35.93 -33.41
CA GLU A 9 27.87 -36.22 -32.36
C GLU A 9 27.62 -35.22 -31.22
N VAL A 10 26.91 -35.66 -30.18
CA VAL A 10 26.78 -34.86 -28.95
C VAL A 10 28.19 -34.71 -28.38
N THR A 11 28.77 -33.53 -28.55
CA THR A 11 30.12 -33.26 -28.08
C THR A 11 30.10 -33.01 -26.57
N ALA A 12 31.23 -33.21 -25.91
CA ALA A 12 31.36 -32.91 -24.48
C ALA A 12 31.00 -31.45 -24.16
N THR A 13 31.24 -30.53 -25.10
CA THR A 13 30.85 -29.12 -25.00
C THR A 13 29.34 -28.92 -25.03
N ASP A 14 28.60 -29.68 -25.84
CA ASP A 14 27.13 -29.60 -25.89
C ASP A 14 26.51 -30.01 -24.55
N VAL A 15 27.07 -31.04 -23.90
CA VAL A 15 26.64 -31.49 -22.58
C VAL A 15 26.89 -30.41 -21.51
N VAL A 16 28.07 -29.78 -21.55
CA VAL A 16 28.41 -28.69 -20.61
C VAL A 16 27.49 -27.49 -20.79
N LEU A 17 27.22 -27.08 -22.04
CA LEU A 17 26.30 -25.98 -22.33
C LEU A 17 24.87 -26.31 -21.90
N LEU A 18 24.43 -27.55 -22.08
CA LEU A 18 23.10 -28.00 -21.67
C LEU A 18 22.95 -28.02 -20.14
N ILE A 19 23.98 -28.46 -19.40
CA ILE A 19 24.00 -28.40 -17.93
C ILE A 19 23.98 -26.94 -17.44
N LEU A 20 24.80 -26.07 -18.04
CA LEU A 20 24.82 -24.64 -17.69
C LEU A 20 23.46 -23.98 -17.99
N PHE A 21 22.86 -24.30 -19.14
CA PHE A 21 21.55 -23.79 -19.53
C PHE A 21 20.46 -24.25 -18.55
N ILE A 22 20.43 -25.55 -18.20
CA ILE A 22 19.51 -26.06 -17.16
C ILE A 22 19.78 -25.39 -15.82
N TYR A 23 21.03 -25.13 -15.44
CA TYR A 23 21.36 -24.44 -14.19
C TYR A 23 20.91 -22.98 -14.19
N VAL A 24 21.08 -22.25 -15.30
CA VAL A 24 20.61 -20.86 -15.41
C VAL A 24 19.08 -20.82 -15.42
N VAL A 25 18.43 -21.69 -16.19
CA VAL A 25 16.97 -21.87 -16.18
C VAL A 25 16.51 -22.22 -14.76
N TYR A 26 17.18 -23.15 -14.09
CA TYR A 26 16.90 -23.50 -12.70
C TYR A 26 17.05 -22.29 -11.78
N LYS A 27 18.12 -21.50 -11.92
CA LYS A 27 18.33 -20.30 -11.09
C LYS A 27 17.34 -19.16 -11.43
N LEU A 28 16.80 -19.12 -12.65
CA LEU A 28 15.79 -18.15 -13.06
C LEU A 28 14.39 -18.54 -12.60
N PHE A 29 14.02 -19.82 -12.69
CA PHE A 29 12.69 -20.32 -12.35
C PHE A 29 12.56 -20.81 -10.89
N PHE A 30 13.63 -21.38 -10.33
CA PHE A 30 13.75 -21.77 -8.92
C PHE A 30 14.55 -20.74 -8.11
N LYS A 31 14.59 -19.48 -8.57
CA LYS A 31 14.80 -18.34 -7.69
C LYS A 31 13.63 -18.33 -6.70
N LYS A 32 13.82 -19.04 -5.57
CA LYS A 32 12.91 -19.26 -4.44
C LYS A 32 11.44 -18.99 -4.79
N HIS A 33 10.67 -20.06 -5.05
CA HIS A 33 9.26 -19.98 -4.69
C HIS A 33 9.23 -19.45 -3.25
N PRO A 34 8.57 -18.31 -2.97
CA PRO A 34 8.34 -17.95 -1.58
C PRO A 34 7.73 -19.19 -0.95
N VAL A 35 8.39 -19.71 0.08
CA VAL A 35 7.79 -20.76 0.90
C VAL A 35 6.40 -20.22 1.21
N ILE A 36 5.37 -20.88 0.69
CA ILE A 36 4.00 -20.60 1.08
C ILE A 36 3.98 -21.11 2.51
N GLU A 37 4.34 -20.23 3.44
CA GLU A 37 4.22 -20.51 4.86
C GLU A 37 2.77 -20.98 5.04
N PRO A 38 2.53 -22.16 5.66
CA PRO A 38 1.17 -22.57 6.01
C PRO A 38 0.54 -21.38 6.73
N PRO A 39 -0.68 -20.95 6.39
CA PRO A 39 -1.21 -19.62 6.70
C PRO A 39 -0.80 -19.26 8.11
N THR A 40 0.27 -18.47 8.23
CA THR A 40 0.87 -18.11 9.50
C THR A 40 -0.27 -17.46 10.23
N GLN A 41 -0.83 -18.16 11.23
CA GLN A 41 -2.09 -17.81 11.88
C GLN A 41 -2.10 -16.30 12.01
N GLU A 42 -2.88 -15.65 11.14
CA GLU A 42 -2.77 -14.22 11.00
C GLU A 42 -3.04 -13.68 12.39
N LYS A 43 -2.03 -13.05 13.02
CA LYS A 43 -2.35 -12.19 14.15
C LYS A 43 -3.36 -11.23 13.58
N VAL A 44 -4.62 -11.40 14.01
CA VAL A 44 -5.73 -10.51 13.71
C VAL A 44 -5.35 -9.22 14.42
N TYR A 45 -4.47 -8.46 13.80
CA TYR A 45 -4.14 -7.13 14.23
C TYR A 45 -5.45 -6.38 14.10
N GLN A 46 -6.09 -6.11 15.22
CA GLN A 46 -7.27 -5.27 15.23
C GLN A 46 -6.81 -3.90 14.78
N VAL A 47 -7.06 -3.60 13.51
CA VAL A 47 -6.83 -2.28 12.96
C VAL A 47 -7.89 -1.40 13.59
N GLU A 48 -7.46 -0.56 14.52
CA GLU A 48 -8.33 0.45 15.11
C GLU A 48 -8.76 1.39 13.98
N LYS A 49 -10.06 1.41 13.70
CA LYS A 49 -10.58 2.25 12.62
C LYS A 49 -10.45 3.71 13.03
N ARG A 50 -9.62 4.47 12.32
CA ARG A 50 -9.33 5.87 12.65
C ARG A 50 -9.09 6.69 11.39
N ASP A 51 -9.83 7.79 11.29
CA ASP A 51 -9.57 8.84 10.31
C ASP A 51 -8.38 9.69 10.78
N MET A 52 -7.51 10.08 9.83
CA MET A 52 -6.26 10.78 10.14
C MET A 52 -6.05 11.96 9.20
N THR A 53 -5.39 13.00 9.70
CA THR A 53 -4.84 14.06 8.84
C THR A 53 -3.51 13.59 8.21
N VAL A 54 -2.99 14.38 7.26
CA VAL A 54 -1.68 14.09 6.65
C VAL A 54 -0.57 14.11 7.70
N GLU A 55 -0.64 15.02 8.66
CA GLU A 55 0.34 15.13 9.74
C GLU A 55 0.31 13.93 10.68
N GLU A 56 -0.89 13.40 10.99
CA GLU A 56 -1.04 12.19 11.79
C GLU A 56 -0.56 10.95 11.02
N LEU A 57 -0.84 10.88 9.71
CA LEU A 57 -0.48 9.73 8.86
C LEU A 57 1.04 9.56 8.74
N LYS A 58 1.81 10.66 8.68
CA LYS A 58 3.27 10.64 8.51
C LYS A 58 4.02 9.81 9.54
N GLY A 59 3.53 9.75 10.78
CA GLY A 59 4.15 8.96 11.85
C GLY A 59 4.10 7.45 11.59
N TYR A 60 3.27 6.99 10.66
CA TYR A 60 3.09 5.58 10.31
C TYR A 60 3.94 5.18 9.09
N ASN A 61 5.24 5.42 9.18
CA ASN A 61 6.21 5.22 8.11
C ASN A 61 7.12 3.98 8.28
N GLY A 62 6.94 3.18 9.34
CA GLY A 62 7.81 2.04 9.65
C GLY A 62 9.13 2.42 10.36
N VAL A 63 9.35 3.70 10.68
CA VAL A 63 10.50 4.21 11.44
C VAL A 63 10.05 4.73 12.81
N GLU A 64 9.20 5.76 12.83
CA GLU A 64 8.70 6.37 14.07
C GLU A 64 7.67 5.46 14.74
N ASN A 65 6.88 4.78 13.92
CA ASN A 65 5.98 3.72 14.32
C ASN A 65 6.36 2.45 13.53
N GLU A 66 6.27 1.29 14.17
CA GLU A 66 6.48 0.01 13.48
C GLU A 66 5.41 -0.25 12.40
N ARG A 67 4.22 0.34 12.59
CA ARG A 67 3.12 0.31 11.62
C ARG A 67 3.43 1.18 10.42
N ILE A 68 3.00 0.69 9.26
CA ILE A 68 3.15 1.36 7.97
C ILE A 68 1.76 1.57 7.40
N TYR A 69 1.32 2.82 7.33
CA TYR A 69 0.05 3.19 6.73
C TYR A 69 0.29 3.95 5.43
N MET A 70 -0.62 3.80 4.49
CA MET A 70 -0.58 4.49 3.20
C MET A 70 -1.99 4.89 2.81
N ALA A 71 -2.16 6.14 2.38
CA ALA A 71 -3.42 6.63 1.87
C ALA A 71 -3.48 6.50 0.35
N LEU A 72 -4.66 6.18 -0.17
CA LEU A 72 -4.95 6.11 -1.59
C LEU A 72 -6.43 6.42 -1.83
N ASN A 73 -6.73 7.36 -2.73
CA ASN A 73 -8.09 7.87 -2.98
C ASN A 73 -8.84 8.29 -1.70
N GLY A 74 -8.10 8.83 -0.72
CA GLY A 74 -8.64 9.23 0.58
C GLY A 74 -8.97 8.08 1.54
N ASN A 75 -8.66 6.83 1.19
CA ASN A 75 -8.74 5.66 2.08
C ASN A 75 -7.34 5.34 2.63
N ILE A 76 -7.26 4.99 3.91
CA ILE A 76 -5.99 4.64 4.59
C ILE A 76 -5.95 3.13 4.79
N TYR A 77 -4.87 2.49 4.36
CA TYR A 77 -4.65 1.05 4.46
C TYR A 77 -3.47 0.73 5.38
N ASP A 78 -3.60 -0.34 6.17
CA ASP A 78 -2.48 -0.88 6.95
C ASP A 78 -1.64 -1.81 6.07
N VAL A 79 -0.55 -1.27 5.53
CA VAL A 79 0.39 -1.99 4.68
C VAL A 79 1.59 -2.55 5.44
N THR A 80 1.51 -2.64 6.78
CA THR A 80 2.59 -3.16 7.64
C THR A 80 3.02 -4.56 7.24
N ARG A 81 2.09 -5.41 6.79
CA ARG A 81 2.40 -6.77 6.29
C ARG A 81 3.25 -6.77 5.02
N GLY A 82 3.29 -5.65 4.29
CA GLY A 82 4.12 -5.42 3.12
C GLY A 82 5.42 -4.67 3.43
N LYS A 83 5.96 -4.78 4.65
CA LYS A 83 7.16 -4.05 5.11
C LYS A 83 8.39 -4.21 4.18
N ASP A 84 8.53 -5.33 3.49
CA ASP A 84 9.63 -5.51 2.52
C ASP A 84 9.51 -4.56 1.32
N PHE A 85 8.29 -4.11 1.00
CA PHE A 85 8.01 -3.19 -0.10
C PHE A 85 7.90 -1.75 0.38
N TYR A 86 7.15 -1.51 1.46
CA TYR A 86 6.79 -0.17 1.93
C TYR A 86 7.58 0.26 3.17
N GLY A 87 8.41 -0.60 3.75
CA GLY A 87 9.24 -0.24 4.87
C GLY A 87 10.41 0.68 4.46
N PRO A 88 11.21 1.14 5.44
CA PRO A 88 12.26 2.14 5.20
C PRO A 88 13.33 1.73 4.17
N GLN A 89 13.52 0.42 3.97
CA GLN A 89 14.46 -0.14 3.00
C GLN A 89 13.77 -0.69 1.74
N GLY A 90 12.45 -0.64 1.68
CA GLY A 90 11.67 -1.17 0.56
C GLY A 90 11.67 -0.22 -0.64
N ALA A 91 11.49 -0.79 -1.84
CA ALA A 91 11.49 -0.02 -3.09
C ALA A 91 10.38 1.05 -3.16
N TYR A 92 9.30 0.87 -2.38
CA TYR A 92 8.16 1.78 -2.27
C TYR A 92 8.10 2.47 -0.90
N GLY A 93 9.22 2.49 -0.15
CA GLY A 93 9.28 3.12 1.18
C GLY A 93 8.91 4.60 1.18
N ALA A 94 9.08 5.31 0.07
CA ALA A 94 8.66 6.71 -0.08
C ALA A 94 7.14 6.93 0.07
N LEU A 95 6.32 5.89 -0.12
CA LEU A 95 4.87 5.97 0.01
C LEU A 95 4.39 5.83 1.48
N ALA A 96 5.27 5.34 2.36
CA ALA A 96 4.96 5.06 3.75
C ALA A 96 4.61 6.35 4.51
N GLY A 97 3.47 6.37 5.18
CA GLY A 97 2.97 7.54 5.91
C GLY A 97 2.43 8.67 5.03
N HIS A 98 2.16 8.41 3.74
CA HIS A 98 1.75 9.45 2.79
C HIS A 98 0.50 9.10 1.99
N ASP A 99 -0.06 10.11 1.32
CA ASP A 99 -1.01 9.92 0.23
C ASP A 99 -0.27 9.53 -1.05
N ALA A 100 -0.45 8.26 -1.44
CA ALA A 100 0.17 7.65 -2.60
C ALA A 100 -0.65 7.82 -3.89
N THR A 101 -1.81 8.50 -3.85
CA THR A 101 -2.74 8.60 -4.99
C THR A 101 -2.07 9.09 -6.26
N ARG A 102 -1.41 10.25 -6.19
CA ARG A 102 -0.70 10.78 -7.36
C ARG A 102 0.45 9.87 -7.78
N ALA A 103 1.23 9.40 -6.81
CA ALA A 103 2.41 8.59 -7.07
C ALA A 103 2.08 7.26 -7.77
N LEU A 104 0.99 6.60 -7.39
CA LEU A 104 0.55 5.35 -8.00
C LEU A 104 -0.19 5.60 -9.31
N GLY A 105 -1.05 6.62 -9.37
CA GLY A 105 -1.75 6.99 -10.60
C GLY A 105 -0.80 7.35 -11.75
N THR A 106 0.23 8.14 -11.47
CA THR A 106 1.23 8.54 -12.48
C THR A 106 2.42 7.58 -12.57
N MET A 107 2.40 6.46 -11.84
CA MET A 107 3.52 5.50 -11.74
C MET A 107 4.88 6.15 -11.38
N ASN A 108 4.86 7.17 -10.54
CA ASN A 108 6.05 7.91 -10.12
C ASN A 108 6.07 8.18 -8.61
N ILE A 109 6.80 7.33 -7.89
CA ILE A 109 6.93 7.38 -6.42
C ILE A 109 7.53 8.69 -5.89
N LYS A 110 8.18 9.50 -6.73
CA LYS A 110 8.78 10.78 -6.31
C LYS A 110 7.76 11.91 -6.20
N LEU A 111 6.54 11.72 -6.72
CA LEU A 111 5.47 12.72 -6.68
C LEU A 111 4.66 12.70 -5.37
N VAL A 112 5.07 11.89 -4.40
CA VAL A 112 4.54 11.96 -3.03
C VAL A 112 4.82 13.34 -2.44
N LYS A 113 3.83 13.86 -1.71
CA LYS A 113 3.93 15.16 -1.05
C LYS A 113 3.78 15.00 0.45
N ASP A 114 4.50 15.85 1.16
CA ASP A 114 4.42 16.05 2.60
C ASP A 114 3.12 16.75 3.07
N LYS A 115 2.23 17.11 2.16
CA LYS A 115 1.02 17.90 2.41
C LYS A 115 -0.16 17.25 1.71
N TYR A 116 -1.36 17.63 2.11
CA TYR A 116 -2.58 17.18 1.46
C TYR A 116 -2.55 17.48 -0.04
N ASP A 117 -2.82 16.46 -0.85
CA ASP A 117 -2.95 16.56 -2.29
C ASP A 117 -4.45 16.46 -2.63
N ASP A 118 -4.96 17.46 -3.32
CA ASP A 118 -6.35 17.46 -3.83
C ASP A 118 -6.47 16.79 -5.20
N HIS A 119 -5.36 16.21 -5.69
CA HIS A 119 -5.24 15.48 -6.95
C HIS A 119 -5.54 16.35 -8.17
N THR A 120 -5.57 17.68 -8.01
CA THR A 120 -5.75 18.60 -9.13
C THR A 120 -4.60 18.43 -10.13
N GLY A 121 -4.94 18.48 -11.42
CA GLY A 121 -4.00 18.30 -12.52
C GLY A 121 -3.61 16.84 -12.83
N MET A 122 -4.20 15.84 -12.17
CA MET A 122 -4.12 14.45 -12.65
C MET A 122 -5.04 14.25 -13.86
N THR A 123 -4.61 13.43 -14.81
CA THR A 123 -5.42 13.06 -15.98
C THR A 123 -6.49 12.02 -15.61
N ALA A 124 -7.44 11.78 -16.50
CA ALA A 124 -8.45 10.73 -16.29
C ALA A 124 -7.79 9.34 -16.15
N ASP A 125 -6.79 9.06 -16.99
CA ASP A 125 -6.04 7.80 -16.98
C ASP A 125 -5.26 7.63 -15.67
N ASP A 126 -4.62 8.69 -15.16
CA ASP A 126 -3.92 8.63 -13.86
C ASP A 126 -4.89 8.29 -12.70
N LEU A 127 -6.12 8.82 -12.76
CA LEU A 127 -7.14 8.58 -11.75
C LEU A 127 -7.70 7.15 -11.84
N GLU A 128 -7.84 6.62 -13.06
CA GLU A 128 -8.24 5.24 -13.28
C GLU A 128 -7.19 4.26 -12.76
N GLU A 129 -5.91 4.50 -13.07
CA GLU A 129 -4.81 3.69 -12.56
C GLU A 129 -4.74 3.74 -11.02
N ALA A 130 -4.88 4.93 -10.42
CA ALA A 130 -4.93 5.08 -8.97
C ALA A 130 -6.08 4.27 -8.34
N LYS A 131 -7.24 4.19 -9.02
CA LYS A 131 -8.39 3.38 -8.60
C LYS A 131 -8.12 1.89 -8.73
N GLU A 132 -7.45 1.44 -9.78
CA GLU A 132 -7.03 0.04 -9.89
C GLU A 132 -6.07 -0.36 -8.76
N TRP A 133 -5.11 0.51 -8.44
CA TRP A 133 -4.24 0.31 -7.28
C TRP A 133 -5.01 0.24 -5.97
N GLU A 134 -6.02 1.08 -5.79
CA GLU A 134 -6.87 1.08 -4.61
C GLU A 134 -7.61 -0.25 -4.46
N GLN A 135 -8.15 -0.79 -5.55
CA GLN A 135 -8.77 -2.11 -5.54
C GLN A 135 -7.77 -3.19 -5.12
N ARG A 136 -6.59 -3.24 -5.74
CA ARG A 136 -5.51 -4.20 -5.40
C ARG A 136 -5.12 -4.11 -3.92
N LEU A 137 -4.96 -2.89 -3.40
CA LEU A 137 -4.64 -2.64 -1.99
C LEU A 137 -5.77 -3.08 -1.06
N SER A 138 -7.03 -2.78 -1.40
CA SER A 138 -8.20 -3.13 -0.58
C SER A 138 -8.40 -4.64 -0.40
N PHE A 139 -8.03 -5.44 -1.42
CA PHE A 139 -8.09 -6.89 -1.33
C PHE A 139 -6.99 -7.47 -0.44
N LYS A 140 -5.83 -6.80 -0.37
CA LYS A 140 -4.64 -7.32 0.32
C LYS A 140 -4.46 -6.78 1.73
N TYR A 141 -4.92 -5.55 1.99
CA TYR A 141 -4.65 -4.84 3.22
C TYR A 141 -5.93 -4.31 3.87
N PRO A 142 -6.03 -4.39 5.20
CA PRO A 142 -7.21 -3.90 5.90
C PRO A 142 -7.30 -2.36 5.85
N LEU A 143 -8.53 -1.88 5.70
CA LEU A 143 -8.86 -0.46 5.75
C LEU A 143 -8.81 0.05 7.20
N VAL A 144 -8.00 1.08 7.43
CA VAL A 144 -7.87 1.80 8.71
C VAL A 144 -8.91 2.91 8.82
N GLY A 145 -9.10 3.72 7.78
CA GLY A 145 -9.99 4.87 7.87
C GLY A 145 -9.87 5.80 6.67
N ARG A 146 -10.26 7.06 6.85
CA ARG A 146 -10.21 8.08 5.80
C ARG A 146 -9.12 9.11 6.06
N LEU A 147 -8.45 9.53 4.98
CA LEU A 147 -7.57 10.68 5.01
C LEU A 147 -8.42 11.96 5.00
N LEU A 148 -8.22 12.80 6.00
CA LEU A 148 -9.03 13.99 6.23
C LEU A 148 -8.50 15.19 5.43
N ALA A 149 -9.37 15.77 4.60
CA ALA A 149 -9.08 17.04 3.94
C ALA A 149 -8.88 18.18 4.97
N PRO A 150 -8.01 19.16 4.68
CA PRO A 150 -7.86 20.35 5.50
C PRO A 150 -9.22 21.01 5.80
N GLY A 151 -9.49 21.28 7.08
CA GLY A 151 -10.77 21.88 7.53
C GLY A 151 -11.91 20.90 7.83
N SER A 152 -11.86 19.65 7.36
CA SER A 152 -12.89 18.64 7.65
C SER A 152 -12.93 18.27 9.15
N GLN A 153 -11.74 18.18 9.78
CA GLN A 153 -11.61 17.87 11.21
C GLN A 153 -12.21 18.98 12.09
N GLN A 154 -12.06 20.25 11.72
CA GLN A 154 -12.70 21.37 12.44
C GLN A 154 -14.22 21.32 12.34
N LYS A 155 -14.79 20.94 11.18
CA LYS A 155 -16.25 20.81 11.03
C LYS A 155 -16.83 19.79 12.00
N TRP A 156 -16.19 18.62 12.12
CA TRP A 156 -16.59 17.57 13.06
C TRP A 156 -16.42 18.00 14.52
N LYS A 157 -15.26 18.53 14.91
CA LYS A 157 -15.02 19.04 16.27
C LYS A 157 -16.04 20.11 16.66
N ARG A 158 -16.36 21.03 15.74
CA ARG A 158 -17.37 22.08 15.93
C ARG A 158 -18.78 21.51 16.05
N LYS A 159 -19.15 20.55 15.20
CA LYS A 159 -20.45 19.83 15.27
C LYS A 159 -20.62 19.14 16.63
N TRP A 160 -19.63 18.39 17.09
CA TRP A 160 -19.67 17.72 18.40
C TRP A 160 -19.72 18.68 19.58
N LYS A 161 -18.96 19.78 19.54
CA LYS A 161 -19.04 20.85 20.54
C LYS A 161 -20.45 21.43 20.63
N ASN A 162 -21.08 21.69 19.48
CA ASN A 162 -22.45 22.19 19.39
C ASN A 162 -23.47 21.16 19.89
N LEU A 163 -23.31 19.87 19.55
CA LEU A 163 -24.17 18.78 20.01
C LEU A 163 -24.10 18.62 21.54
N LYS A 164 -22.90 18.55 22.13
CA LYS A 164 -22.72 18.48 23.59
C LYS A 164 -23.35 19.69 24.28
N LYS A 165 -23.22 20.89 23.70
CA LYS A 165 -23.84 22.12 24.21
C LYS A 165 -25.36 22.07 24.15
N LYS A 166 -25.94 21.56 23.05
CA LYS A 166 -27.39 21.36 22.87
C LYS A 166 -27.93 20.34 23.88
N PHE A 167 -27.25 19.20 24.03
CA PHE A 167 -27.65 18.13 24.95
C PHE A 167 -27.61 18.59 26.42
N LYS A 168 -26.54 19.29 26.84
CA LYS A 168 -26.43 19.88 28.18
C LYS A 168 -27.46 20.99 28.45
N LYS A 169 -28.01 21.63 27.41
CA LYS A 169 -29.10 22.62 27.56
C LYS A 169 -30.44 21.92 27.77
N HIS A 170 -30.72 20.85 27.03
CA HIS A 170 -31.94 20.04 27.21
C HIS A 170 -31.98 19.41 28.60
N LEU A 171 -30.92 18.71 28.99
CA LEU A 171 -30.81 18.09 30.33
C LEU A 171 -30.97 19.08 31.50
N ARG A 172 -30.64 20.37 31.30
CA ARG A 172 -30.85 21.40 32.33
C ARG A 172 -32.28 21.92 32.39
N ASN A 173 -33.00 21.89 31.28
CA ASN A 173 -34.40 22.33 31.24
C ASN A 173 -35.35 21.24 31.76
N ASP A 174 -34.97 19.97 31.64
CA ASP A 174 -35.77 18.82 32.10
C ASP A 174 -35.63 18.53 33.61
N LEU A 175 -34.68 19.18 34.30
CA LEU A 175 -34.38 19.01 35.74
C LEU A 175 -34.94 20.14 36.63
N ILE A 176 -35.79 21.01 36.09
CA ILE A 176 -36.41 22.17 36.77
C ILE A 176 -37.95 21.99 36.91
N ILE A 177 -38.46 20.75 36.85
CA ILE A 177 -39.85 20.43 37.19
C ILE A 177 -39.88 19.77 38.57
#